data_AF-A0A1H0GI19-F1
#
_entry.id   AF-A0A1H0GI19-F1
#
_cell.length_a   1.000
_cell.length_b   1.000
_cell.length_c   1.000
_cell.angle_alpha   90.00
_cell.angle_beta   90.00
_cell.angle_gamma   90.00
#
_symmetry.space_group_name_H-M   'P 1'
#
loop_
_entity.id
_entity.type
_entity.pdbx_description
1 polymer ?
#
loop_
_entity_poly.entity_id
_entity_poly.type
_entity_poly.pdbx_seq_one_letter_code
_entity_poly.pdbx_strand_id
1 'polypeptide(L)'
;MSTKTLRSAFVGATASLALIFTGSPALAVDIVAVTDDYLYAQSLSQFTTLRAQQPHADQLDWSSDGCSYSPDNPFGFKFLPTCHRHDFGYRNYKRQARFSEANRLRVDDNFKSDMYAQCGWNWTCRRTADLYYKAVRQFGGTGSSTADSIEQAGLG
;
A
#
# COMPACT_ATOMS: atom_id res chain seq x y z
N MET A 1 25.91 -3.27 89.33
CA MET A 1 25.42 -4.36 88.45
C MET A 1 24.46 -3.76 87.42
N SER A 2 24.19 -4.46 86.31
CA SER A 2 23.45 -3.90 85.16
C SER A 2 22.01 -4.39 85.10
N THR A 3 21.06 -3.50 84.77
CA THR A 3 19.96 -3.77 83.83
C THR A 3 19.31 -2.46 83.35
N LYS A 4 19.38 -2.18 82.04
CA LYS A 4 18.25 -1.60 81.29
C LYS A 4 17.20 -2.74 81.13
N THR A 5 15.98 -2.61 80.61
CA THR A 5 15.40 -1.94 79.42
C THR A 5 13.86 -2.14 79.59
N LEU A 6 12.87 -1.53 78.91
CA LEU A 6 12.68 -0.99 77.55
C LEU A 6 11.78 0.26 77.57
N ARG A 7 11.69 0.94 76.42
CA ARG A 7 10.42 1.48 75.89
C ARG A 7 10.25 0.91 74.49
N SER A 8 9.10 0.31 74.19
CA SER A 8 8.83 -0.24 72.86
C SER A 8 8.47 0.87 71.88
N ALA A 9 9.12 0.89 70.70
CA ALA A 9 8.75 1.75 69.59
C ALA A 9 8.17 0.90 68.46
N PHE A 10 6.90 1.14 68.11
CA PHE A 10 6.32 0.58 66.89
C PHE A 10 6.86 1.37 65.69
N VAL A 11 7.59 0.70 64.80
CA VAL A 11 7.99 1.25 63.50
C VAL A 11 7.03 0.72 62.44
N GLY A 12 6.15 1.58 61.93
CA GLY A 12 5.25 1.23 60.84
C GLY A 12 6.00 1.14 59.51
N ALA A 13 6.02 -0.04 58.89
CA ALA A 13 6.67 -0.23 57.59
C ALA A 13 5.71 0.10 56.43
N THR A 14 5.92 1.25 55.77
CA THR A 14 5.21 1.61 54.53
C THR A 14 5.80 0.86 53.34
N ALA A 15 5.11 -0.18 52.86
CA ALA A 15 5.54 -0.95 51.69
C ALA A 15 5.17 -0.23 50.38
N SER A 16 6.10 0.53 49.81
CA SER A 16 5.93 1.19 48.52
C SER A 16 5.94 0.18 47.36
N LEU A 17 4.76 -0.14 46.82
CA LEU A 17 4.61 -1.09 45.71
C LEU A 17 5.05 -0.46 44.38
N ALA A 18 6.31 -0.68 43.98
CA ALA A 18 6.85 -0.18 42.73
C ALA A 18 6.25 -0.94 41.52
N LEU A 19 5.32 -0.30 40.81
CA LEU A 19 4.75 -0.82 39.56
C LEU A 19 5.80 -0.75 38.44
N ILE A 20 6.48 -1.87 38.18
CA ILE A 20 7.39 -2.00 37.04
C ILE A 20 6.55 -2.06 35.76
N PHE A 21 6.37 -0.92 35.10
CA PHE A 21 5.81 -0.85 33.74
C PHE A 21 6.80 -1.46 32.75
N THR A 22 6.71 -2.77 32.54
CA THR A 22 7.37 -3.46 31.42
C THR A 22 6.63 -3.12 30.12
N GLY A 23 6.82 -1.89 29.64
CA GLY A 23 6.37 -1.49 28.32
C GLY A 23 7.11 -2.30 27.27
N SER A 24 6.45 -3.31 26.71
CA SER A 24 6.98 -4.07 25.58
C SER A 24 7.33 -3.10 24.45
N PRO A 25 8.55 -3.15 23.87
CA PRO A 25 8.87 -2.31 22.73
C PRO A 25 7.91 -2.62 21.59
N ALA A 26 7.18 -1.62 21.12
CA ALA A 26 6.36 -1.76 19.93
C ALA A 26 7.27 -2.10 18.76
N LEU A 27 7.16 -3.33 18.24
CA LEU A 27 7.92 -3.76 17.07
C LEU A 27 7.53 -2.86 15.89
N ALA A 28 8.52 -2.21 15.29
CA ALA A 28 8.29 -1.36 14.13
C ALA A 28 7.71 -2.20 12.99
N VAL A 29 6.63 -1.72 12.38
CA VAL A 29 5.98 -2.41 11.26
C VAL A 29 6.89 -2.34 10.04
N ASP A 30 7.17 -3.49 9.42
CA ASP A 30 7.82 -3.52 8.10
C ASP A 30 6.82 -3.05 7.04
N ILE A 31 6.80 -1.74 6.81
CA ILE A 31 5.90 -1.11 5.86
C ILE A 31 6.17 -1.51 4.40
N VAL A 32 7.39 -1.99 4.10
CA VAL A 32 7.76 -2.50 2.78
C VAL A 32 7.13 -3.86 2.56
N ALA A 33 7.21 -4.76 3.55
CA ALA A 33 6.51 -6.05 3.54
C ALA A 33 4.98 -5.87 3.48
N VAL A 34 4.40 -4.94 4.25
CA VAL A 34 2.96 -4.62 4.21
C VAL A 34 2.54 -4.11 2.81
N THR A 35 3.38 -3.29 2.16
CA THR A 35 3.10 -2.82 0.78
C THR A 35 3.07 -3.98 -0.22
N ASP A 36 4.02 -4.92 -0.12
CA ASP A 36 4.09 -6.07 -1.01
C ASP A 36 2.98 -7.11 -0.74
N ASP A 37 2.55 -7.28 0.52
CA ASP A 37 1.38 -8.09 0.86
C ASP A 37 0.10 -7.56 0.16
N TYR A 38 -0.19 -6.26 0.35
CA TYR A 38 -1.38 -5.61 -0.21
C TYR A 38 -1.41 -5.64 -1.75
N LEU A 39 -0.24 -5.63 -2.40
CA LEU A 39 -0.10 -5.75 -3.85
C LEU A 39 -0.24 -7.18 -4.35
N TYR A 40 0.47 -8.15 -3.76
CA TYR A 40 0.72 -9.45 -4.41
C TYR A 40 0.15 -10.67 -3.65
N ALA A 41 -0.14 -10.55 -2.36
CA ALA A 41 -0.74 -11.63 -1.56
C ALA A 41 -2.27 -11.49 -1.45
N GLN A 42 -2.76 -10.25 -1.33
CA GLN A 42 -4.20 -9.98 -1.26
C GLN A 42 -4.88 -10.13 -2.62
N SER A 43 -6.11 -10.64 -2.65
CA SER A 43 -6.96 -10.52 -3.85
C SER A 43 -7.37 -9.06 -4.09
N LEU A 44 -7.75 -8.73 -5.33
CA LEU A 44 -8.26 -7.40 -5.68
C LEU A 44 -9.46 -6.96 -4.82
N SER A 45 -10.30 -7.91 -4.38
CA SER A 45 -11.41 -7.66 -3.46
C SER A 45 -10.93 -7.28 -2.07
N GLN A 46 -9.98 -8.04 -1.50
CA GLN A 46 -9.35 -7.72 -0.21
C GLN A 46 -8.61 -6.38 -0.26
N PHE A 47 -7.88 -6.09 -1.35
CA PHE A 47 -7.27 -4.78 -1.54
C PHE A 47 -8.31 -3.65 -1.61
N THR A 48 -9.48 -3.87 -2.23
CA THR A 48 -10.56 -2.88 -2.26
C THR A 48 -11.10 -2.61 -0.84
N THR A 49 -11.22 -3.63 0.01
CA THR A 49 -11.55 -3.46 1.44
C THR A 49 -10.46 -2.70 2.21
N LEU A 50 -9.19 -3.06 2.03
CA LEU A 50 -8.06 -2.37 2.64
C LEU A 50 -8.00 -0.90 2.22
N ARG A 51 -8.24 -0.60 0.93
CA ARG A 51 -8.33 0.77 0.40
C ARG A 51 -9.46 1.60 1.03
N ALA A 52 -10.57 0.98 1.41
CA ALA A 52 -11.66 1.65 2.12
C ALA A 52 -11.33 1.94 3.60
N GLN A 53 -10.40 1.18 4.19
CA GLN A 53 -9.98 1.30 5.59
C GLN A 53 -8.71 2.16 5.77
N GLN A 54 -7.87 2.25 4.73
CA GLN A 54 -6.59 2.96 4.72
C GLN A 54 -5.68 2.65 5.93
N PRO A 55 -5.41 1.36 6.24
CA PRO A 55 -4.48 1.01 7.30
C PRO A 55 -3.10 1.64 7.03
N HIS A 56 -2.44 2.05 8.11
CA HIS A 56 -1.14 2.75 8.07
C HIS A 56 -1.13 4.00 7.17
N ALA A 57 -2.21 4.79 7.10
CA ALA A 57 -2.28 6.01 6.27
C ALA A 57 -1.23 7.10 6.61
N ASP A 58 -0.62 7.03 7.79
CA ASP A 58 0.56 7.81 8.20
C ASP A 58 1.85 7.35 7.50
N GLN A 59 1.88 6.11 7.01
CA GLN A 59 3.05 5.41 6.45
C GLN A 59 2.77 4.78 5.07
N LEU A 60 1.58 4.96 4.48
CA LEU A 60 1.20 4.48 3.15
C LEU A 60 0.46 5.58 2.39
N ASP A 61 0.82 5.74 1.11
CA ASP A 61 0.12 6.64 0.21
C ASP A 61 -1.10 5.92 -0.37
N TRP A 62 -2.28 6.33 0.06
CA TRP A 62 -3.57 5.88 -0.44
C TRP A 62 -4.21 6.86 -1.44
N SER A 63 -3.49 7.92 -1.86
CA SER A 63 -3.94 8.75 -2.98
C SER A 63 -3.95 7.95 -4.27
N SER A 64 -4.87 8.31 -5.17
CA SER A 64 -5.05 7.65 -6.46
C SER A 64 -5.90 8.56 -7.33
N ASP A 65 -5.45 8.80 -8.56
CA ASP A 65 -6.26 9.41 -9.62
C ASP A 65 -7.00 8.34 -10.44
N GLY A 66 -6.67 7.07 -10.26
CA GLY A 66 -7.38 5.94 -10.83
C GLY A 66 -6.91 5.67 -12.25
N CYS A 67 -7.83 5.57 -13.20
CA CYS A 67 -7.48 5.23 -14.58
C CYS A 67 -7.17 6.47 -15.44
N SER A 68 -6.80 7.62 -14.85
CA SER A 68 -6.73 8.92 -15.55
C SER A 68 -5.73 8.94 -16.71
N TYR A 69 -4.65 8.17 -16.61
CA TYR A 69 -3.61 8.05 -17.65
C TYR A 69 -3.87 6.91 -18.65
N SER A 70 -4.99 6.18 -18.50
CA SER A 70 -5.35 5.03 -19.34
C SER A 70 -6.07 5.45 -20.63
N PRO A 71 -6.06 4.62 -21.68
CA PRO A 71 -6.86 4.85 -22.88
C PRO A 71 -8.37 4.88 -22.60
N ASP A 72 -9.14 5.50 -23.49
CA ASP A 72 -10.60 5.50 -23.47
C ASP A 72 -11.18 4.08 -23.37
N ASN A 73 -12.31 3.97 -22.65
CA ASN A 73 -12.97 2.72 -22.33
C ASN A 73 -14.40 2.67 -22.94
N PRO A 74 -14.54 2.59 -24.28
CA PRO A 74 -15.84 2.63 -24.96
C PRO A 74 -16.74 1.42 -24.65
N PHE A 75 -16.22 0.41 -23.94
CA PHE A 75 -16.93 -0.80 -23.53
C PHE A 75 -17.30 -0.82 -22.03
N GLY A 76 -16.93 0.20 -21.25
CA GLY A 76 -17.34 0.36 -19.85
C GLY A 76 -16.78 -0.68 -18.87
N PHE A 77 -15.63 -1.31 -19.16
CA PHE A 77 -15.04 -2.32 -18.28
C PHE A 77 -14.58 -1.72 -16.94
N LYS A 78 -14.89 -2.36 -15.81
CA LYS A 78 -14.72 -1.80 -14.47
C LYS A 78 -13.29 -1.92 -13.91
N PHE A 79 -12.29 -1.38 -14.62
CA PHE A 79 -10.89 -1.45 -14.21
C PHE A 79 -10.48 -0.50 -13.07
N LEU A 80 -11.36 0.39 -12.59
CA LEU A 80 -11.05 1.34 -11.50
C LEU A 80 -10.38 0.70 -10.25
N PRO A 81 -10.79 -0.48 -9.74
CA PRO A 81 -10.10 -1.13 -8.63
C PRO A 81 -8.67 -1.56 -8.96
N THR A 82 -8.39 -1.96 -10.21
CA THR A 82 -7.04 -2.35 -10.65
C THR A 82 -6.16 -1.13 -10.79
N CYS A 83 -6.69 -0.03 -11.33
CA CYS A 83 -6.02 1.26 -11.40
C CYS A 83 -5.67 1.77 -9.98
N HIS A 84 -6.59 1.67 -9.01
CA HIS A 84 -6.30 1.99 -7.60
C HIS A 84 -5.17 1.15 -6.98
N ARG A 85 -5.03 -0.13 -7.38
CA ARG A 85 -3.93 -1.00 -6.90
C ARG A 85 -2.59 -0.66 -7.57
N HIS A 86 -2.63 -0.33 -8.86
CA HIS A 86 -1.48 0.14 -9.64
C HIS A 86 -0.93 1.45 -9.07
N ASP A 87 -1.81 2.43 -8.83
CA ASP A 87 -1.51 3.71 -8.17
C ASP A 87 -0.83 3.51 -6.81
N PHE A 88 -1.44 2.70 -5.93
CA PHE A 88 -0.88 2.37 -4.62
C PHE A 88 0.54 1.80 -4.73
N GLY A 89 0.76 0.88 -5.67
CA GLY A 89 2.09 0.32 -5.93
C GLY A 89 3.09 1.38 -6.40
N TYR A 90 2.74 2.15 -7.44
CA TYR A 90 3.59 3.22 -7.98
C TYR A 90 3.96 4.26 -6.91
N ARG A 91 2.98 4.75 -6.17
CA ARG A 91 3.16 5.82 -5.17
C ARG A 91 3.98 5.34 -3.98
N ASN A 92 3.68 4.17 -3.43
CA ASN A 92 4.44 3.63 -2.29
C ASN A 92 5.85 3.20 -2.67
N TYR A 93 6.08 2.56 -3.83
CA TYR A 93 7.44 2.22 -4.27
C TYR A 93 8.31 3.46 -4.54
N LYS A 94 7.73 4.55 -5.07
CA LYS A 94 8.42 5.84 -5.24
C LYS A 94 8.78 6.43 -3.87
N ARG A 95 7.83 6.51 -2.94
CA ARG A 95 8.07 7.05 -1.58
C ARG A 95 9.01 6.18 -0.73
N GLN A 96 9.09 4.89 -1.02
CA GLN A 96 10.02 3.91 -0.41
C GLN A 96 11.36 3.80 -1.16
N ALA A 97 11.67 4.75 -2.07
CA ALA A 97 12.92 4.84 -2.82
C ALA A 97 13.32 3.57 -3.61
N ARG A 98 12.35 2.72 -3.98
CA ARG A 98 12.55 1.40 -4.61
C ARG A 98 11.89 1.23 -5.97
N PHE A 99 11.48 2.33 -6.61
CA PHE A 99 10.85 2.34 -7.93
C PHE A 99 11.86 2.19 -9.09
N SER A 100 12.55 1.04 -9.14
CA SER A 100 13.38 0.63 -10.28
C SER A 100 12.52 0.08 -11.42
N GLU A 101 13.04 0.01 -12.66
CA GLU A 101 12.29 -0.56 -13.80
C GLU A 101 11.81 -2.00 -13.56
N ALA A 102 12.61 -2.83 -12.88
CA ALA A 102 12.21 -4.20 -12.55
C ALA A 102 11.03 -4.24 -11.57
N ASN A 103 11.01 -3.33 -10.59
CA ASN A 103 9.90 -3.20 -9.66
C ASN A 103 8.67 -2.54 -10.32
N ARG A 104 8.87 -1.56 -11.21
CA ARG A 104 7.80 -0.96 -12.02
C ARG A 104 7.11 -2.02 -12.88
N LEU A 105 7.89 -2.84 -13.59
CA LEU A 105 7.41 -3.99 -14.36
C LEU A 105 6.58 -4.95 -13.49
N ARG A 106 7.06 -5.30 -12.29
CA ARG A 106 6.32 -6.17 -11.34
C ARG A 106 4.95 -5.58 -10.93
N VAL A 107 4.84 -4.27 -10.77
CA VAL A 107 3.55 -3.59 -10.49
C VAL A 107 2.66 -3.51 -11.74
N ASP A 108 3.23 -3.26 -12.92
CA ASP A 108 2.51 -3.22 -14.19
C ASP A 108 1.95 -4.61 -14.57
N ASP A 109 2.71 -5.68 -14.34
CA ASP A 109 2.29 -7.07 -14.57
C ASP A 109 1.18 -7.49 -13.60
N ASN A 110 1.24 -7.05 -12.34
CA ASN A 110 0.18 -7.27 -11.35
C ASN A 110 -1.13 -6.57 -11.77
N PHE A 111 -1.03 -5.31 -12.23
CA PHE A 111 -2.16 -4.57 -12.80
C PHE A 111 -2.77 -5.26 -14.03
N LYS A 112 -1.94 -5.83 -14.91
CA LYS A 112 -2.44 -6.66 -16.02
C LYS A 112 -3.16 -7.91 -15.54
N SER A 113 -2.60 -8.61 -14.55
CA SER A 113 -3.20 -9.78 -13.93
C SER A 113 -4.59 -9.47 -13.35
N ASP A 114 -4.71 -8.37 -12.61
CA ASP A 114 -5.97 -7.91 -12.01
C ASP A 114 -7.04 -7.59 -13.07
N MET A 115 -6.67 -6.92 -14.16
CA MET A 115 -7.59 -6.68 -15.27
C MET A 115 -8.01 -7.99 -15.96
N TYR A 116 -7.06 -8.91 -16.21
CA TYR A 116 -7.35 -10.22 -16.80
C TYR A 116 -8.27 -11.08 -15.92
N ALA A 117 -8.11 -11.02 -14.60
CA ALA A 117 -8.99 -11.68 -13.64
C ALA A 117 -10.41 -11.12 -13.72
N GLN A 118 -10.58 -9.78 -13.71
CA GLN A 118 -11.89 -9.16 -13.90
C GLN A 118 -12.53 -9.46 -15.25
N CYS A 119 -11.74 -9.60 -16.31
CA CYS A 119 -12.25 -9.94 -17.64
C CYS A 119 -12.78 -11.38 -17.76
N GLY A 120 -12.38 -12.30 -16.88
CA GLY A 120 -12.65 -13.73 -17.04
C GLY A 120 -12.21 -14.20 -18.43
N TRP A 121 -13.13 -14.78 -19.20
CA TRP A 121 -12.89 -15.21 -20.60
C TRP A 121 -13.25 -14.18 -21.67
N ASN A 122 -13.68 -12.96 -21.30
CA ASN A 122 -14.08 -11.93 -22.27
C ASN A 122 -12.87 -11.43 -23.07
N TRP A 123 -12.83 -11.79 -24.36
CA TRP A 123 -11.73 -11.45 -25.27
C TRP A 123 -11.53 -9.95 -25.46
N THR A 124 -12.62 -9.20 -25.68
CA THR A 124 -12.57 -7.74 -25.87
C THR A 124 -12.03 -7.05 -24.62
N CYS A 125 -12.48 -7.47 -23.44
CA CYS A 125 -11.98 -6.98 -22.16
C CYS A 125 -10.47 -7.25 -22.00
N ARG A 126 -10.00 -8.48 -22.30
CA ARG A 126 -8.56 -8.81 -22.28
C ARG A 126 -7.77 -7.97 -23.27
N ARG A 127 -8.34 -7.58 -24.41
CA ARG A 127 -7.71 -6.65 -25.37
C ARG A 127 -7.68 -5.20 -24.87
N THR A 128 -8.71 -4.70 -24.18
CA THR A 128 -8.62 -3.41 -23.48
C THR A 128 -7.55 -3.45 -22.38
N ALA A 129 -7.45 -4.55 -21.63
CA ALA A 129 -6.39 -4.77 -20.64
C ALA A 129 -4.98 -4.82 -21.24
N ASP A 130 -4.81 -5.42 -22.43
CA ASP A 130 -3.55 -5.35 -23.21
C ASP A 130 -3.17 -3.90 -23.56
N LEU A 131 -4.13 -3.04 -23.92
CA LEU A 131 -3.89 -1.63 -24.23
C LEU A 131 -3.53 -0.82 -22.98
N TYR A 132 -4.26 -1.00 -21.89
CA TYR A 132 -4.00 -0.37 -20.59
C TYR A 132 -2.58 -0.73 -20.09
N TYR A 133 -2.19 -2.01 -20.16
CA TYR A 133 -0.83 -2.44 -19.81
C TYR A 133 0.26 -1.80 -20.69
N LYS A 134 0.05 -1.71 -22.00
CA LYS A 134 1.00 -1.03 -22.91
C LYS A 134 1.17 0.44 -22.56
N ALA A 135 0.07 1.15 -22.28
CA ALA A 135 0.11 2.56 -21.89
C ALA A 135 0.96 2.76 -20.62
N VAL A 136 0.72 2.01 -19.53
CA VAL A 136 1.51 2.17 -18.30
C VAL A 136 2.97 1.74 -18.48
N ARG A 137 3.26 0.69 -19.27
CA ARG A 137 4.66 0.32 -19.61
C ARG A 137 5.40 1.45 -20.33
N GLN A 138 4.74 2.13 -21.27
CA GLN A 138 5.33 3.18 -22.12
C GLN A 138 5.43 4.55 -21.41
N PHE A 139 4.40 4.95 -20.67
CA PHE A 139 4.26 6.32 -20.15
C PHE A 139 4.34 6.46 -18.61
N GLY A 140 4.07 5.38 -17.86
CA GLY A 140 4.04 5.41 -16.39
C GLY A 140 5.38 5.78 -15.71
N GLY A 141 6.49 5.67 -16.44
CA GLY A 141 7.82 6.11 -16.00
C GLY A 141 8.15 7.58 -16.32
N THR A 142 7.47 8.21 -17.29
CA THR A 142 7.86 9.52 -17.85
C THR A 142 7.00 10.69 -17.36
N GLY A 143 5.82 10.43 -16.77
CA GLY A 143 4.94 11.47 -16.24
C GLY A 143 4.11 12.23 -17.29
N SER A 144 4.23 11.85 -18.56
CA SER A 144 3.31 12.27 -19.62
C SER A 144 2.11 11.32 -19.68
N SER A 145 0.94 11.84 -20.04
CA SER A 145 -0.24 11.05 -20.34
C SER A 145 -0.20 10.46 -21.76
N THR A 146 -1.00 9.42 -21.98
CA THR A 146 -1.20 8.85 -23.33
C THR A 146 -1.74 9.90 -24.31
N ALA A 147 -2.54 10.89 -23.83
CA ALA A 147 -3.08 11.97 -24.65
C ALA A 147 -1.99 12.99 -25.03
N ASP A 148 -1.23 13.51 -24.06
CA ASP A 148 -0.14 14.46 -24.33
C ASP A 148 0.88 13.86 -25.30
N SER A 149 1.12 12.55 -25.21
CA SER A 149 2.04 11.82 -26.10
C SER A 149 1.49 11.61 -27.51
N ILE A 150 0.16 11.58 -27.72
CA ILE A 150 -0.45 11.54 -29.07
C ILE A 150 -0.39 12.94 -29.72
N GLU A 151 -0.63 13.99 -28.93
CA GLU A 151 -0.49 15.38 -29.37
C GLU A 151 0.97 15.70 -29.72
N GLN A 152 1.94 15.35 -28.85
CA GLN A 152 3.37 15.50 -29.12
C GLN A 152 3.88 14.64 -30.30
N ALA A 153 3.21 13.54 -30.62
CA ALA A 153 3.53 12.72 -31.80
C ALA A 153 2.99 13.31 -33.12
N GLY A 154 2.12 14.33 -33.07
CA GLY A 154 1.52 14.92 -34.27
C GLY A 154 0.54 13.99 -34.99
N LEU A 155 -0.19 13.16 -34.24
CA LEU A 155 -1.13 12.15 -34.74
C LEU A 155 -2.60 12.40 -34.37
N GLY A 156 -2.93 13.66 -34.04
CA GLY A 156 -4.29 14.16 -33.77
C GLY A 156 -4.78 15.12 -34.84
#